data_AF-A0A7L2I725-F1
#
_entry.id   AF-A0A7L2I725-F1
#
_cell.length_a   1.000
_cell.length_b   1.000
_cell.length_c   1.000
_cell.angle_alpha   90.00
_cell.angle_beta   90.00
_cell.angle_gamma   90.00
#
_symmetry.space_group_name_H-M   'P 1'
#
loop_
_entity.id
_entity.type
_entity.pdbx_description
1 polymer ?
#
loop_
_entity_poly.entity_id
_entity_poly.type
_entity_poly.pdbx_seq_one_letter_code
_entity_poly.pdbx_strand_id
1 'polypeptide(L)'
;CSAVYSQKKTKSGYYRIRPRADREPFLVYCDMSDGGGWTIIQRRSTGKENFNRKWDDYKLGFGKFQGKNDEYWLGNDHIYDLLARGESSLKIDLMDWHGERRYAIYERFQLANEQ
;
A
#
# COMPACT_ATOMS: atom_id res chain seq x y z
N CYS A 1 5.14 -6.22 3.54
CA CYS A 1 4.26 -7.28 4.05
C CYS A 1 4.72 -8.69 3.68
N SER A 2 5.32 -8.93 2.51
CA SER A 2 5.89 -10.25 2.15
C SER A 2 6.79 -10.87 3.24
N ALA A 3 7.76 -10.11 3.77
CA ALA A 3 8.60 -10.58 4.89
C ALA A 3 7.84 -10.85 6.20
N VAL A 4 6.71 -10.18 6.43
CA VAL A 4 5.83 -10.43 7.59
C VAL A 4 5.08 -11.76 7.39
N TYR A 5 4.59 -11.99 6.17
CA TYR A 5 3.89 -13.22 5.80
C TYR A 5 4.80 -14.45 5.87
N SER A 6 6.06 -14.35 5.42
CA SER A 6 7.04 -15.44 5.51
C SER A 6 7.40 -15.84 6.95
N GLN A 7 7.21 -14.93 7.91
CA GLN A 7 7.29 -15.22 9.35
C GLN A 7 6.02 -15.88 9.92
N LYS A 8 5.17 -16.47 9.06
CA LYS A 8 3.92 -17.15 9.41
C LYS A 8 2.86 -16.23 10.04
N LYS A 9 2.97 -14.91 9.86
CA LYS A 9 1.91 -13.95 10.22
C LYS A 9 0.95 -13.82 9.05
N THR A 10 -0.09 -14.67 9.04
CA THR A 10 -1.00 -14.86 7.90
C THR A 10 -2.35 -14.14 8.03
N LYS A 11 -2.56 -13.37 9.11
CA LYS A 11 -3.79 -12.58 9.28
C LYS A 11 -3.63 -11.22 8.60
N SER A 12 -4.60 -10.82 7.77
CA SER A 12 -4.63 -9.45 7.22
C SER A 12 -4.86 -8.45 8.35
N GLY A 13 -4.21 -7.29 8.27
CA GLY A 13 -4.30 -6.27 9.31
C GLY A 13 -3.18 -5.24 9.24
N TYR A 14 -3.14 -4.35 10.23
CA TYR A 14 -2.09 -3.34 10.32
C TYR A 14 -0.82 -3.92 10.94
N TYR A 15 0.31 -3.67 10.29
CA TYR A 15 1.63 -4.07 10.75
C TYR A 15 2.58 -2.89 10.67
N ARG A 16 3.43 -2.74 11.69
CA ARG A 16 4.57 -1.83 11.64
C ARG A 16 5.70 -2.52 10.89
N ILE A 17 6.15 -1.92 9.80
CA ILE A 17 7.21 -2.46 8.93
C ILE A 17 8.37 -1.49 8.80
N ARG A 18 9.55 -2.02 8.48
CA ARG A 18 10.75 -1.24 8.21
C ARG A 18 11.41 -1.74 6.92
N PRO A 19 11.02 -1.23 5.74
CA PRO A 19 11.56 -1.69 4.46
C PRO A 19 13.06 -1.46 4.31
N ARG A 20 13.53 -0.31 4.83
CA ARG A 20 14.91 0.15 4.81
C ARG A 20 15.46 0.30 6.22
N ALA A 21 16.69 -0.16 6.46
CA ALA A 21 17.30 -0.14 7.80
C ALA A 21 17.62 1.26 8.31
N ASP A 22 17.86 2.21 7.39
CA ASP A 22 18.18 3.61 7.63
C ASP A 22 16.96 4.54 7.75
N ARG A 23 15.74 3.97 7.73
CA ARG A 23 14.48 4.72 7.83
C ARG A 23 13.64 4.27 9.02
N GLU A 24 12.84 5.19 9.55
CA GLU A 24 11.91 4.91 10.64
C GLU A 24 10.81 3.91 10.20
N PRO A 25 10.38 3.01 11.09
CA PRO A 25 9.31 2.06 10.78
C PRO A 25 7.95 2.76 10.76
N PHE A 26 7.14 2.45 9.75
CA PHE A 26 5.80 3.01 9.57
C PHE A 26 4.72 1.92 9.54
N LEU A 27 3.47 2.33 9.73
CA LEU A 27 2.31 1.44 9.77
C LEU A 27 1.76 1.23 8.36
N VAL A 28 1.47 -0.02 7.99
CA VAL A 28 0.80 -0.37 6.73
C VAL A 28 -0.28 -1.40 6.96
N TYR A 29 -1.29 -1.42 6.10
CA TYR A 29 -2.20 -2.57 6.03
C TYR A 29 -1.55 -3.66 5.17
N CYS A 30 -1.34 -4.83 5.75
CA CYS A 30 -0.94 -6.02 5.02
C CYS A 30 -2.17 -6.84 4.67
N ASP A 31 -2.35 -7.10 3.38
CA ASP A 31 -3.29 -8.12 2.95
C ASP A 31 -2.59 -9.46 2.78
N MET A 32 -3.04 -10.43 3.56
CA MET A 32 -2.47 -11.77 3.63
C MET A 32 -3.37 -12.81 2.91
N SER A 33 -4.46 -12.38 2.26
CA SER A 33 -5.23 -13.24 1.35
C SER A 33 -4.55 -13.37 -0.03
N ASP A 34 -5.05 -14.29 -0.86
CA ASP A 34 -4.67 -14.45 -2.27
C ASP A 34 -3.14 -14.51 -2.50
N GLY A 35 -2.50 -15.50 -1.88
CA GLY A 35 -1.04 -15.67 -1.90
C GLY A 35 -0.29 -14.84 -0.86
N GLY A 36 -0.94 -13.81 -0.32
CA GLY A 36 -0.52 -13.04 0.85
C GLY A 36 0.72 -12.18 0.67
N GLY A 37 1.03 -11.38 1.70
CA GLY A 37 2.22 -10.54 1.71
C GLY A 37 2.07 -9.22 0.95
N TRP A 38 0.87 -8.85 0.55
CA TRP A 38 0.59 -7.61 -0.15
C TRP A 38 0.62 -6.42 0.80
N THR A 39 1.37 -5.38 0.43
CA THR A 39 1.38 -4.10 1.17
C THR A 39 0.42 -3.16 0.46
N ILE A 40 -0.65 -2.75 1.12
CA ILE A 40 -1.63 -1.86 0.51
C ILE A 40 -1.08 -0.42 0.56
N ILE A 41 -0.86 0.16 -0.62
CA ILE A 41 -0.32 1.53 -0.77
C ILE A 41 -1.41 2.58 -1.02
N GLN A 42 -2.57 2.14 -1.51
CA GLN A 42 -3.74 2.98 -1.77
C GLN A 42 -5.01 2.15 -1.60
N ARG A 43 -6.06 2.74 -1.04
CA ARG A 43 -7.41 2.17 -1.07
C ARG A 43 -8.48 3.22 -1.35
N ARG A 44 -9.45 2.89 -2.21
CA ARG A 44 -10.72 3.60 -2.42
C ARG A 44 -11.89 2.64 -2.17
N SER A 45 -12.96 3.11 -1.54
CA SER A 45 -14.09 2.28 -1.12
C SER A 45 -15.42 3.02 -1.01
N THR A 46 -15.42 4.24 -0.46
CA THR A 46 -16.64 4.96 -0.04
C THR A 46 -16.71 6.38 -0.57
N GLY A 47 -15.61 6.92 -1.10
CA GLY A 47 -15.52 8.30 -1.58
C GLY A 47 -15.53 9.35 -0.47
N LYS A 48 -15.25 8.97 0.78
CA LYS A 48 -15.25 9.86 1.96
C LYS A 48 -13.96 10.65 2.11
N GLU A 49 -12.85 10.11 1.64
CA GLU A 49 -11.56 10.77 1.69
C GLU A 49 -11.33 11.63 0.45
N ASN A 50 -10.87 12.86 0.64
CA ASN A 50 -10.53 13.75 -0.47
C ASN A 50 -9.14 13.39 -1.01
N PHE A 51 -9.07 13.01 -2.29
CA PHE A 51 -7.81 12.74 -3.01
C PHE A 51 -7.33 13.93 -3.83
N ASN A 52 -8.11 15.01 -3.98
CA ASN A 52 -7.63 16.25 -4.59
C ASN A 52 -6.82 17.05 -3.55
N ARG A 53 -5.53 16.73 -3.47
CA ARG A 53 -4.60 17.18 -2.43
C ARG A 53 -3.34 17.80 -3.04
N LYS A 54 -2.58 18.55 -2.23
CA LYS A 54 -1.31 19.14 -2.68
C LYS A 54 -0.20 18.10 -2.70
N TRP A 55 0.93 18.46 -3.31
CA TRP A 55 2.09 17.58 -3.41
C TRP A 55 2.58 17.08 -2.04
N ASP A 56 2.71 17.97 -1.07
CA ASP A 56 3.18 17.60 0.28
C ASP A 56 2.30 16.55 0.95
N ASP A 57 0.98 16.60 0.74
CA ASP A 57 0.05 15.59 1.23
C ASP A 57 0.31 14.23 0.56
N TYR A 58 0.53 14.21 -0.76
CA TYR A 58 0.85 12.98 -1.49
C TYR A 58 2.21 12.43 -1.10
N LYS A 59 3.18 13.30 -0.80
CA LYS A 59 4.50 12.92 -0.33
C LYS A 59 4.44 12.21 1.02
N LEU A 60 3.77 12.82 2.00
CA LEU A 60 3.65 12.32 3.37
C LEU A 60 2.60 11.21 3.52
N GLY A 61 1.59 11.18 2.65
CA GLY A 61 0.43 10.31 2.78
C GLY A 61 -0.74 10.99 3.50
N PHE A 62 -1.95 10.50 3.24
CA PHE A 62 -3.18 11.03 3.81
C PHE A 62 -4.27 9.97 3.89
N GLY A 63 -5.36 10.29 4.58
CA GLY A 63 -6.48 9.40 4.83
C GLY A 63 -6.35 8.64 6.15
N LYS A 64 -7.22 7.65 6.35
CA LYS A 64 -7.29 6.91 7.62
C LYS A 64 -6.60 5.56 7.51
N PHE A 65 -5.80 5.24 8.53
CA PHE A 65 -5.08 3.97 8.66
C PHE A 65 -5.59 3.18 9.86
N GLN A 66 -6.91 3.11 10.06
CA GLN A 66 -7.54 2.55 11.27
C GLN A 66 -8.38 1.31 10.99
N GLY A 67 -8.96 1.19 9.79
CA GLY A 67 -9.95 0.17 9.45
C GLY A 67 -9.75 -0.47 8.07
N LYS A 68 -10.36 -1.65 7.90
CA LYS A 68 -10.32 -2.43 6.65
C LYS A 68 -10.94 -1.71 5.44
N ASN A 69 -11.83 -0.74 5.68
CA ASN A 69 -12.53 -0.02 4.61
C ASN A 69 -12.09 1.44 4.49
N ASP A 70 -11.06 1.85 5.23
CA ASP A 70 -10.58 3.22 5.16
C ASP A 70 -9.96 3.53 3.80
N GLU A 71 -10.08 4.78 3.39
CA GLU A 71 -9.46 5.30 2.18
C GLU A 71 -8.22 6.07 2.55
N TYR A 72 -7.13 5.80 1.85
CA TYR A 72 -5.85 6.44 2.11
C TYR A 72 -4.90 6.34 0.93
N TRP A 73 -3.91 7.22 0.97
CA TRP A 73 -2.67 7.14 0.20
C TRP A 73 -1.52 7.01 1.19
N LEU A 74 -0.70 5.97 1.05
CA LEU A 74 0.37 5.66 2.01
C LEU A 74 1.44 6.76 2.10
N GLY A 75 1.64 7.52 1.02
CA GLY A 75 2.69 8.53 0.93
C GLY A 75 3.77 8.10 -0.05
N ASN A 76 4.17 9.00 -0.94
CA ASN A 76 5.16 8.72 -1.99
C ASN A 76 6.50 8.32 -1.39
N ASP A 77 6.93 8.95 -0.29
CA ASP A 77 8.20 8.63 0.38
C ASP A 77 8.19 7.19 0.92
N HIS A 78 7.07 6.78 1.53
CA HIS A 78 6.88 5.41 2.03
C HIS A 78 6.77 4.39 0.90
N ILE A 79 6.10 4.74 -0.20
CA ILE A 79 6.03 3.89 -1.40
C ILE A 79 7.42 3.72 -2.02
N TYR A 80 8.19 4.80 -2.15
CA TYR A 80 9.57 4.76 -2.63
C TYR A 80 10.43 3.84 -1.75
N ASP A 81 10.34 3.97 -0.43
CA ASP A 81 11.07 3.11 0.51
C ASP A 81 10.69 1.62 0.41
N LEU A 82 9.43 1.30 0.06
CA LEU A 82 9.01 -0.07 -0.21
C LEU A 82 9.67 -0.65 -1.47
N LEU A 83 9.80 0.17 -2.51
CA LEU A 83 10.30 -0.24 -3.83
C LEU A 83 11.82 -0.22 -3.94
N ALA A 84 12.52 0.34 -2.95
CA ALA A 84 13.98 0.47 -2.93
C ALA A 84 14.75 -0.86 -3.09
N ARG A 85 14.09 -2.02 -2.89
CA ARG A 85 14.68 -3.35 -3.09
C ARG A 85 14.66 -3.82 -4.55
N GLY A 86 14.12 -3.02 -5.48
CA GLY A 86 14.27 -3.19 -6.93
C GLY A 86 13.29 -4.16 -7.60
N GLU A 87 12.87 -5.21 -6.90
CA GLU A 87 11.93 -6.21 -7.42
C GLU A 87 10.60 -6.15 -6.66
N SER A 88 9.62 -5.47 -7.23
CA SER A 88 8.29 -5.36 -6.65
C SER A 88 7.22 -5.34 -7.73
N SER A 89 6.23 -6.21 -7.56
CA SER A 89 5.05 -6.23 -8.40
C SER A 89 3.97 -5.34 -7.80
N LEU A 90 3.28 -4.58 -8.64
CA LEU A 90 2.08 -3.84 -8.28
C LEU A 90 0.85 -4.59 -8.79
N LYS A 91 -0.11 -4.82 -7.90
CA LYS A 91 -1.46 -5.30 -8.26
C LYS A 91 -2.45 -4.17 -8.03
N ILE A 92 -3.31 -3.93 -9.00
CA ILE A 92 -4.43 -2.99 -8.90
C ILE A 92 -5.71 -3.80 -8.99
N ASP A 93 -6.47 -3.83 -7.89
CA ASP A 93 -7.81 -4.44 -7.83
C ASP A 93 -8.87 -3.33 -7.96
N LEU A 94 -9.81 -3.52 -8.90
CA LEU A 94 -10.93 -2.62 -9.15
C LEU A 94 -12.25 -3.40 -8.98
N MET A 95 -13.27 -2.70 -8.49
CA MET A 95 -14.63 -3.23 -8.37
C MET A 95 -15.60 -2.21 -8.93
N ASP A 96 -16.53 -2.65 -9.78
CA ASP A 96 -17.59 -1.78 -10.29
C ASP A 96 -18.78 -1.68 -9.32
N TRP A 97 -19.78 -0.88 -9.69
CA TRP A 97 -20.98 -0.66 -8.88
C TRP A 97 -21.90 -1.87 -8.76
N HIS A 98 -21.77 -2.86 -9.65
CA HIS A 98 -22.50 -4.12 -9.63
C HIS A 98 -21.75 -5.20 -8.83
N GLY A 99 -20.55 -4.89 -8.34
CA GLY A 99 -19.72 -5.80 -7.55
C GLY A 99 -18.74 -6.63 -8.37
N GLU A 100 -18.68 -6.43 -9.69
CA GLU A 100 -17.75 -7.15 -10.57
C GLU A 100 -16.32 -6.69 -10.31
N ARG A 101 -15.41 -7.65 -10.08
CA ARG A 101 -14.01 -7.40 -9.73
C ARG A 101 -13.07 -7.74 -10.87
N ARG A 102 -12.12 -6.86 -11.14
CA ARG A 102 -11.04 -7.08 -12.11
C ARG A 102 -9.73 -6.61 -11.52
N TYR A 103 -8.62 -7.18 -11.99
CA TYR A 103 -7.29 -6.77 -11.54
C TYR A 103 -6.30 -6.69 -12.70
N ALA A 104 -5.26 -5.88 -12.49
CA ALA A 104 -4.08 -5.81 -13.35
C ALA A 104 -2.82 -5.99 -12.49
N ILE A 105 -1.83 -6.69 -13.03
CA ILE A 105 -0.52 -6.91 -12.38
C ILE A 105 0.56 -6.31 -13.26
N TYR A 106 1.44 -5.52 -12.62
CA TYR A 106 2.66 -4.97 -13.20
C TYR A 106 3.85 -5.58 -12.47
N GLU A 107 4.61 -6.44 -13.13
CA GLU A 107 5.66 -7.24 -12.47
C GLU A 107 6.89 -6.43 -12.02
N ARG A 108 7.17 -5.32 -12.72
CA ARG A 108 8.33 -4.46 -12.45
C ARG A 108 7.86 -3.04 -12.20
N PHE A 109 7.39 -2.79 -10.99
CA PHE A 109 6.95 -1.48 -10.56
C PHE A 109 8.06 -0.76 -9.80
N GLN A 110 8.37 0.46 -10.22
CA GLN A 110 9.37 1.32 -9.59
C GLN A 110 8.85 2.74 -9.55
N LEU A 111 9.30 3.48 -8.54
CA LEU A 111 9.06 4.91 -8.41
C LEU A 111 10.42 5.60 -8.39
N ALA A 112 10.58 6.64 -9.20
CA ALA A 112 11.74 7.51 -9.08
C ALA A 112 11.68 8.30 -7.77
N ASN A 113 12.83 8.82 -7.32
CA ASN A 113 12.85 9.82 -6.28
C ASN A 113 12.23 11.14 -6.79
N GLU A 114 12.04 12.08 -5.88
CA GLU A 114 11.46 13.39 -6.17
C GLU A 114 12.40 14.36 -6.92
N GLN A 115 13.71 14.08 -6.95
CA GLN A 115 14.75 14.98 -7.45
C GLN A 115 15.09 14.75 -8.92
#